data_AF-A0A813HH38-F1
#
_entry.id   AF-A0A813HH38-F1
#
_cell.length_a   1.000
_cell.length_b   1.000
_cell.length_c   1.000
_cell.angle_alpha   90.00
_cell.angle_beta   90.00
_cell.angle_gamma   90.00
#
_symmetry.space_group_name_H-M   'P 1'
#
loop_
_entity.id
_entity.type
_entity.pdbx_description
1 polymer ?
#
loop_
_entity_poly.entity_id
_entity_poly.type
_entity_poly.pdbx_seq_one_letter_code
_entity_poly.pdbx_strand_id
1 'polypeptide(L)'
;AFDGITKTSSSWVAGCVSSGCEPGQWLGLLLDAPHAFQCIKIYQASPNLVGDPSSAVVRVERWGGTDLGWETVRTFGTVKSGRWVDLIILSATAKFAQKAAEWRLLAENA
;
A
#
# COMPACT_ATOMS: atom_id res chain seq x y z
N ALA A 1 2.09 -27.50 -1.86
CA ALA A 1 1.55 -28.01 -0.59
C ALA A 1 1.17 -26.82 0.27
N PHE A 2 0.01 -26.88 0.92
CA PHE A 2 -0.46 -25.91 1.92
C PHE A 2 0.31 -26.22 3.22
N ASP A 3 1.07 -25.28 3.77
CA ASP A 3 2.05 -25.51 4.85
C ASP A 3 1.51 -25.26 6.27
N GLY A 4 0.20 -25.03 6.44
CA GLY A 4 -0.45 -25.12 7.75
C GLY A 4 -0.06 -24.03 8.75
N ILE A 5 0.64 -22.98 8.35
CA ILE A 5 0.84 -21.81 9.20
C ILE A 5 -0.46 -21.01 9.16
N THR A 6 -1.16 -20.91 10.31
CA THR A 6 -2.09 -19.81 10.56
C THR A 6 -1.35 -18.52 10.24
N LYS A 7 -1.66 -17.89 9.10
CA LYS A 7 -1.05 -16.61 8.73
C LYS A 7 -1.39 -15.62 9.83
N THR A 8 -0.44 -15.34 10.72
CA THR A 8 -0.63 -14.29 11.72
C THR A 8 -0.51 -12.95 11.02
N SER A 9 -1.49 -12.07 11.25
CA SER A 9 -1.44 -10.71 10.71
C SER A 9 -0.11 -10.06 11.05
N SER A 10 0.59 -9.54 10.05
CA SER A 10 1.92 -8.98 10.15
C SER A 10 2.07 -7.74 9.28
N SER A 11 2.93 -6.83 9.70
CA SER A 11 3.31 -5.65 8.93
C SER A 11 4.79 -5.70 8.60
N TRP A 12 5.15 -5.17 7.43
CA TRP A 12 6.53 -5.16 6.97
C TRP A 12 6.89 -3.84 6.29
N VAL A 13 8.19 -3.56 6.26
CA VAL A 13 8.77 -2.49 5.44
C VAL A 13 9.72 -3.17 4.46
N ALA A 14 9.55 -2.89 3.17
CA ALA A 14 10.45 -3.39 2.14
C ALA A 14 10.84 -2.25 1.21
N GLY A 15 11.84 -2.49 0.37
CA GLY A 15 12.21 -1.57 -0.68
C GLY A 15 12.89 -2.33 -1.80
N CYS A 16 12.85 -1.76 -2.99
CA CYS A 16 13.46 -2.35 -4.16
C CYS A 16 14.90 -1.80 -4.34
N VAL A 17 15.91 -2.68 -4.32
CA VAL A 17 17.33 -2.33 -4.55
C VAL A 17 17.86 -2.82 -5.89
N SER A 18 17.06 -3.54 -6.68
CA SER A 18 17.44 -4.14 -7.97
C SER A 18 16.39 -3.88 -9.05
N SER A 19 16.70 -4.16 -10.32
CA SER A 19 15.69 -4.13 -11.38
C SER A 19 14.62 -5.21 -11.16
N GLY A 20 13.37 -4.92 -11.56
CA GLY A 20 12.25 -5.88 -11.50
C GLY A 20 11.21 -5.64 -10.41
N CYS A 21 11.35 -4.60 -9.59
CA CYS A 21 10.30 -4.12 -8.69
C CYS A 21 10.19 -2.59 -8.71
N GLU A 22 9.05 -2.09 -8.22
CA GLU A 22 8.77 -0.65 -8.16
C GLU A 22 9.78 0.08 -7.24
N PRO A 23 10.44 1.14 -7.71
CA PRO A 23 11.41 1.84 -6.88
C PRO A 23 10.78 2.44 -5.62
N GLY A 24 11.57 2.59 -4.56
CA GLY A 24 11.16 3.24 -3.31
C GLY A 24 11.00 2.29 -2.12
N GLN A 25 10.46 2.84 -1.03
CA GLN A 25 10.12 2.11 0.20
C GLN A 25 8.63 1.87 0.27
N TRP A 26 8.25 0.68 0.72
CA TRP A 26 6.88 0.22 0.77
C TRP A 26 6.54 -0.21 2.19
N LEU A 27 5.32 0.10 2.62
CA LEU A 27 4.75 -0.39 3.87
C LEU A 27 3.70 -1.44 3.54
N GLY A 28 3.87 -2.66 4.01
CA GLY A 28 2.97 -3.76 3.71
C GLY A 28 2.28 -4.34 4.93
N LEU A 29 1.15 -4.99 4.67
CA LEU A 29 0.32 -5.67 5.63
C LEU A 29 -0.11 -7.01 5.04
N LEU A 30 0.20 -8.09 5.75
CA LEU A 30 -0.38 -9.41 5.52
C LEU A 30 -1.40 -9.69 6.61
N LEU A 31 -2.59 -10.10 6.23
CA LEU A 31 -3.70 -10.44 7.12
C LEU A 31 -3.90 -11.95 7.15
N ASP A 32 -4.48 -12.42 8.24
CA ASP A 32 -4.89 -13.81 8.44
C ASP A 32 -6.00 -14.27 7.48
N ALA A 33 -6.84 -13.33 7.03
CA ALA A 33 -7.87 -13.55 6.03
C ALA A 33 -7.94 -12.41 5.00
N PRO A 34 -8.55 -12.62 3.82
CA PRO A 34 -8.77 -11.53 2.87
C PRO A 34 -9.78 -10.49 3.37
N HIS A 35 -9.36 -9.22 3.40
CA HIS A 35 -10.21 -8.07 3.76
C HIS A 35 -10.29 -7.06 2.62
N ALA A 36 -11.36 -6.26 2.63
CA ALA A 36 -11.47 -5.05 1.83
C ALA A 36 -11.36 -3.85 2.77
N PHE A 37 -10.48 -2.90 2.43
CA PHE A 37 -10.28 -1.69 3.23
C PHE A 37 -11.10 -0.52 2.70
N GLN A 38 -11.75 0.18 3.63
CA GLN A 38 -12.51 1.40 3.32
C GLN A 38 -11.64 2.64 3.34
N CYS A 39 -10.73 2.69 4.31
CA CYS A 39 -9.88 3.82 4.60
C CYS A 39 -8.58 3.32 5.24
N ILE A 40 -7.47 4.00 4.94
CA ILE A 40 -6.20 3.86 5.67
C ILE A 40 -5.83 5.23 6.22
N LYS A 41 -5.45 5.30 7.49
CA LYS A 41 -4.99 6.53 8.11
C LYS A 41 -3.47 6.50 8.24
N ILE A 42 -2.78 7.49 7.66
CA ILE A 42 -1.33 7.58 7.69
C ILE A 42 -0.84 8.88 8.32
N TYR A 43 0.37 8.85 8.89
CA TYR A 43 1.09 10.01 9.37
C TYR A 43 2.49 10.01 8.76
N GLN A 44 2.86 11.11 8.11
CA GLN A 44 4.18 11.30 7.53
C GLN A 44 4.87 12.47 8.24
N ALA A 45 5.98 12.20 8.94
CA ALA A 45 6.47 13.06 10.01
C ALA A 45 7.14 14.39 9.58
N SER A 46 7.64 14.57 8.35
CA SER A 46 8.20 15.85 7.83
C SER A 46 8.73 15.70 6.39
N PRO A 47 9.06 16.78 5.64
CA PRO A 47 9.39 16.72 4.22
C PRO A 47 10.83 16.29 3.88
N ASN A 48 11.65 15.94 4.88
CA ASN A 48 13.06 15.57 4.66
C ASN A 48 13.26 14.09 4.25
N LEU A 49 12.25 13.47 3.66
CA LEU A 49 12.50 12.33 2.78
C LEU A 49 13.20 12.89 1.53
N VAL A 50 14.19 12.19 0.99
CA VAL A 50 14.76 12.54 -0.32
C VAL A 50 13.63 12.45 -1.35
N GLY A 51 13.10 13.60 -1.78
CA GLY A 51 11.83 13.73 -2.50
C GLY A 51 10.76 14.44 -1.66
N ASP A 52 10.66 15.77 -1.81
CA ASP A 52 9.76 16.65 -1.07
C ASP A 52 8.27 16.23 -1.23
N PRO A 53 7.54 15.89 -0.15
CA PRO A 53 6.18 15.34 -0.19
C PRO A 53 5.06 16.36 -0.35
N SER A 54 5.34 17.58 -0.79
CA SER A 54 4.26 18.38 -1.41
C SER A 54 3.79 17.78 -2.74
N SER A 55 4.54 16.84 -3.33
CA SER A 55 4.20 16.14 -4.59
C SER A 55 4.15 14.61 -4.50
N ALA A 56 4.46 13.99 -3.35
CA ALA A 56 4.53 12.54 -3.25
C ALA A 56 3.19 11.87 -3.60
N VAL A 57 3.26 10.91 -4.53
CA VAL A 57 2.14 10.09 -4.95
C VAL A 57 2.12 8.85 -4.07
N VAL A 58 1.01 8.62 -3.35
CA VAL A 58 0.82 7.38 -2.58
C VAL A 58 -0.10 6.44 -3.34
N ARG A 59 0.39 5.25 -3.66
CA ARG A 59 -0.40 4.16 -4.23
C ARG A 59 -0.77 3.16 -3.14
N VAL A 60 -2.04 2.80 -3.09
CA VAL A 60 -2.54 1.65 -2.34
C VAL A 60 -2.66 0.49 -3.33
N GLU A 61 -1.99 -0.61 -3.03
CA GLU A 61 -1.98 -1.80 -3.87
C GLU A 61 -2.42 -3.02 -3.08
N ARG A 62 -3.02 -3.97 -3.80
CA ARG A 62 -3.38 -5.27 -3.27
C ARG A 62 -2.67 -6.37 -4.04
N TRP A 63 -2.36 -7.47 -3.39
CA TRP A 63 -1.86 -8.66 -4.09
C TRP A 63 -3.02 -9.39 -4.77
N GLY A 64 -2.92 -9.55 -6.09
CA GLY A 64 -3.87 -10.28 -6.93
C GLY A 64 -3.60 -11.78 -7.07
N GLY A 65 -2.50 -12.28 -6.49
CA GLY A 65 -2.02 -13.64 -6.69
C GLY A 65 -0.86 -13.70 -7.70
N THR A 66 -0.27 -14.88 -7.86
CA THR A 66 0.94 -15.09 -8.67
C THR A 66 0.77 -14.64 -10.13
N ASP A 67 -0.42 -14.81 -10.70
CA ASP A 67 -0.67 -14.50 -12.12
C ASP A 67 -0.93 -13.01 -12.37
N LEU A 68 -1.45 -12.29 -11.36
CA LEU A 68 -1.83 -10.87 -11.48
C LEU A 68 -0.80 -9.93 -10.85
N GLY A 69 -0.03 -10.41 -9.88
CA GLY A 69 0.94 -9.61 -9.15
C GLY A 69 0.29 -8.54 -8.28
N TRP A 70 1.01 -7.44 -8.07
CA TRP A 70 0.51 -6.27 -7.36
C TRP A 70 -0.40 -5.45 -8.26
N GLU A 71 -1.60 -5.16 -7.79
CA GLU A 71 -2.58 -4.37 -8.51
C GLU A 71 -2.81 -3.05 -7.78
N THR A 72 -2.58 -1.93 -8.48
CA THR A 72 -2.92 -0.61 -7.95
C THR A 72 -4.44 -0.51 -7.79
N VAL A 73 -4.85 -0.31 -6.53
CA VAL A 73 -6.24 -0.08 -6.16
C VAL A 73 -6.54 1.40 -6.31
N ARG A 74 -5.76 2.26 -5.64
CA ARG A 74 -5.97 3.71 -5.67
C ARG A 74 -4.67 4.50 -5.60
N THR A 75 -4.67 5.65 -6.25
CA THR A 75 -3.57 6.61 -6.22
C THR A 75 -4.04 7.91 -5.60
N PHE A 76 -3.25 8.45 -4.67
CA PHE A 76 -3.51 9.71 -3.98
C PHE A 76 -2.39 10.69 -4.33
N GLY A 77 -2.72 11.76 -5.03
CA GLY A 77 -1.82 12.89 -5.21
C GLY A 77 -1.84 13.79 -3.97
N THR A 78 -0.69 14.28 -3.54
CA THR A 78 -0.53 15.29 -2.46
C THR A 78 -0.93 14.84 -1.05
N VAL A 79 -0.23 13.83 -0.50
CA VAL A 79 -0.36 13.49 0.93
C VAL A 79 0.43 14.49 1.77
N LYS A 80 -0.29 15.39 2.46
CA LYS A 80 0.35 16.43 3.30
C LYS A 80 1.08 15.80 4.49
N SER A 81 2.34 16.20 4.68
CA SER A 81 3.16 15.85 5.84
C SER A 81 2.76 16.63 7.11
N GLY A 82 3.25 16.17 8.27
CA GLY A 82 3.07 16.84 9.57
C GLY A 82 1.67 16.70 10.17
N ARG A 83 0.79 15.87 9.60
CA ARG A 83 -0.54 15.58 10.14
C ARG A 83 -1.03 14.19 9.75
N TRP A 84 -2.01 13.69 10.49
CA TRP A 84 -2.73 12.48 10.09
C TRP A 84 -3.61 12.75 8.88
N VAL A 85 -3.57 11.86 7.89
CA VAL A 85 -4.38 11.93 6.67
C VAL A 85 -5.13 10.63 6.49
N ASP A 86 -6.43 10.73 6.22
CA ASP A 86 -7.28 9.61 5.85
C ASP A 86 -7.25 9.41 4.32
N LEU A 87 -6.83 8.23 3.90
CA LEU A 87 -6.81 7.78 2.51
C LEU A 87 -8.03 6.90 2.25
N ILE A 88 -9.07 7.48 1.66
CA ILE A 88 -10.33 6.77 1.35
C ILE A 88 -10.12 5.89 0.13
N ILE A 89 -10.23 4.56 0.30
CA ILE A 89 -9.97 3.56 -0.76
C ILE A 89 -11.25 3.19 -1.48
N LEU A 90 -12.34 2.93 -0.75
CA LEU A 90 -13.60 2.56 -1.35
C LEU A 90 -14.16 3.69 -2.21
N SER A 91 -14.52 3.36 -3.44
CA SER A 91 -15.29 4.22 -4.34
C SER A 91 -16.53 3.46 -4.82
N ALA A 92 -17.48 4.16 -5.44
CA ALA A 92 -18.71 3.56 -5.97
C ALA A 92 -18.49 2.50 -7.08
N THR A 93 -17.24 2.21 -7.47
CA THR A 93 -16.92 1.23 -8.52
C THR A 93 -16.49 -0.13 -7.94
N ALA A 94 -16.95 -1.21 -8.56
CA ALA A 94 -16.82 -2.59 -8.05
C ALA A 94 -15.38 -3.09 -7.90
N LYS A 95 -14.41 -2.54 -8.64
CA LYS A 95 -12.98 -2.92 -8.58
C LYS A 95 -12.38 -2.73 -7.17
N PHE A 96 -12.96 -1.84 -6.37
CA PHE A 96 -12.47 -1.49 -5.03
C PHE A 96 -13.03 -2.37 -3.90
N ALA A 97 -13.99 -3.26 -4.21
CA ALA A 97 -14.58 -4.19 -3.24
C ALA A 97 -13.81 -5.52 -3.15
N GLN A 98 -12.77 -5.71 -3.97
CA GLN A 98 -12.02 -6.97 -4.02
C GLN A 98 -11.16 -7.14 -2.77
N LYS A 99 -11.39 -8.24 -2.06
CA LYS A 99 -10.67 -8.59 -0.84
C LYS A 99 -9.29 -9.15 -1.19
N ALA A 100 -8.29 -8.77 -0.43
CA ALA A 100 -6.96 -9.39 -0.48
C ALA A 100 -6.45 -9.61 0.95
N ALA A 101 -5.61 -10.62 1.13
CA ALA A 101 -4.92 -10.83 2.39
C ALA A 101 -3.67 -9.94 2.49
N GLU A 102 -3.09 -9.54 1.36
CA GLU A 102 -1.86 -8.76 1.32
C GLU A 102 -2.06 -7.42 0.63
N TRP A 103 -1.61 -6.36 1.29
CA TRP A 103 -1.78 -4.97 0.90
C TRP A 103 -0.46 -4.23 1.10
N ARG A 104 -0.21 -3.21 0.26
CA ARG A 104 0.92 -2.31 0.48
C ARG A 104 0.60 -0.88 0.10
N LEU A 105 1.34 0.03 0.74
CA LEU A 105 1.44 1.43 0.39
C LEU A 105 2.79 1.67 -0.28
N LEU A 106 2.77 2.28 -1.45
CA LEU A 106 3.94 2.77 -2.16
C LEU A 106 3.94 4.29 -2.13
N ALA A 107 5.05 4.89 -1.70
CA ALA A 107 5.28 6.32 -1.84
C ALA A 107 6.28 6.55 -2.97
N GLU A 108 5.87 7.30 -3.99
CA GLU A 108 6.70 7.68 -5.12
C GLU A 108 6.99 9.18 -5.09
N ASN A 109 8.23 9.53 -5.40
CA ASN A 109 8.58 10.91 -5.73
C ASN A 109 7.93 11.23 -7.08
N ALA A 110 7.12 12.29 -7.13
CA ALA A 110 6.57 12.79 -8.40
C ALA A 110 7.62 13.51 -9.24
#